data_AF-U1ZNT4-F1
#
_entry.id   AF-U1ZNT4-F1
#
_cell.length_a   1.000
_cell.length_b   1.000
_cell.length_c   1.000
_cell.angle_alpha   90.00
_cell.angle_beta   90.00
_cell.angle_gamma   90.00
#
_symmetry.space_group_name_H-M   'P 1'
#
loop_
_entity.id
_entity.type
_entity.pdbx_description
1 polymer ?
#
loop_
_entity_poly.entity_id
_entity_poly.type
_entity_poly.pdbx_seq_one_letter_code
_entity_poly.pdbx_strand_id
1 'polypeptide(L)'
;MENETCQSVIDTKPFTGRGTAQSLRHHLMQVDQVEADMVALCSATKKVAGYSMYLAEHRRKADGYMALRWREIGTRKHLSWEEAHARYSVLPTVLRQWYEHANAQAQEFNSQHLKLRGLVRELKLLSQQRNVPTFARPIPSRSGT
;
A
#
# COMPACT_ATOMS: atom_id res chain seq x y z
N MET A 1 29.00 9.70 45.09
CA MET A 1 27.61 10.04 44.73
C MET A 1 27.37 9.40 43.38
N GLU A 2 26.89 8.16 43.42
CA GLU A 2 26.51 7.39 42.25
C GLU A 2 25.05 7.68 41.87
N ASN A 3 24.73 7.28 40.65
CA ASN A 3 23.42 7.10 40.03
C ASN A 3 22.73 8.34 39.45
N GLU A 4 22.24 8.34 38.22
CA GLU A 4 22.16 7.30 37.19
C GLU A 4 21.77 8.03 35.91
N THR A 5 22.55 7.86 34.85
CA THR A 5 22.13 8.21 33.49
C THR A 5 20.92 7.36 33.14
N CYS A 6 19.71 7.93 33.19
CA CYS A 6 18.50 7.30 32.67
C CYS A 6 18.51 7.29 31.13
N GLN A 7 19.50 6.63 30.54
CA GLN A 7 19.38 6.11 29.19
C GLN A 7 18.46 4.89 29.31
N SER A 8 17.19 5.07 28.98
CA SER A 8 16.29 3.94 28.77
C SER A 8 16.88 3.10 27.65
N VAL A 9 17.53 2.00 28.04
CA VAL A 9 17.94 0.92 27.16
C VAL A 9 16.67 0.47 26.45
N ILE A 10 16.48 0.98 25.23
CA ILE A 10 15.49 0.46 24.31
C ILE A 10 15.74 -1.03 24.27
N ASP A 11 14.74 -1.80 24.66
CA ASP A 11 14.71 -3.25 24.62
C ASP A 11 14.89 -3.69 23.17
N THR A 12 16.14 -3.69 22.69
CA THR A 12 16.60 -4.41 21.51
C THR A 12 16.58 -5.89 21.84
N LYS A 13 15.40 -6.41 22.19
CA LYS A 13 15.14 -7.83 22.10
C LYS A 13 15.35 -8.20 20.64
N PRO A 14 16.30 -9.10 20.34
CA PRO A 14 16.56 -9.52 18.98
C PRO A 14 15.25 -10.07 18.42
N PHE A 15 14.77 -9.44 17.35
CA PHE A 15 13.55 -9.78 16.61
C PHE A 15 13.32 -11.29 16.56
N THR A 16 12.52 -11.83 17.48
CA THR A 16 12.08 -13.22 17.40
C THR A 16 11.07 -13.30 16.26
N GLY A 17 11.18 -14.31 15.38
CA GLY A 17 10.46 -14.38 14.09
C GLY A 17 8.93 -14.27 14.15
N ARG A 18 8.33 -14.27 15.35
CA ARG A 18 6.91 -14.02 15.58
C ARG A 18 6.51 -12.57 15.30
N GLY A 19 7.36 -11.59 15.64
CA GLY A 19 7.08 -10.17 15.44
C GLY A 19 7.00 -9.80 13.96
N THR A 20 7.98 -10.22 13.15
CA THR A 20 7.99 -9.98 11.70
C THR A 20 6.78 -10.62 11.00
N ALA A 21 6.38 -11.84 11.40
CA ALA A 21 5.20 -12.50 10.83
C ALA A 21 3.89 -11.79 11.22
N GLN A 22 3.78 -11.30 12.45
CA GLN A 22 2.63 -10.54 12.90
C GLN A 22 2.52 -9.19 12.18
N SER A 23 3.62 -8.44 12.05
CA SER A 23 3.67 -7.19 11.28
C SER A 23 3.32 -7.41 9.82
N LEU A 24 3.81 -8.49 9.21
CA LEU A 24 3.46 -8.82 7.82
C LEU A 24 1.96 -9.07 7.65
N ARG A 25 1.33 -9.85 8.55
CA ARG A 25 -0.12 -10.06 8.52
C ARG A 25 -0.89 -8.76 8.70
N HIS A 26 -0.45 -7.92 9.64
CA HIS A 26 -1.09 -6.63 9.90
C HIS A 26 -1.06 -5.72 8.67
N HIS A 27 0.10 -5.57 8.00
CA HIS A 27 0.20 -4.74 6.80
C HIS A 27 -0.55 -5.35 5.60
N LEU A 28 -0.62 -6.67 5.48
CA LEU A 28 -1.46 -7.30 4.46
C LEU A 28 -2.94 -6.98 4.67
N MET A 29 -3.45 -7.08 5.90
CA MET A 29 -4.82 -6.67 6.22
C MET A 29 -5.07 -5.19 5.90
N GLN A 30 -4.09 -4.32 6.16
CA GLN A 30 -4.19 -2.90 5.80
C GLN A 30 -4.21 -2.68 4.29
N VAL A 31 -3.43 -3.45 3.52
CA VAL A 31 -3.50 -3.43 2.05
C VAL A 31 -4.89 -3.83 1.58
N ASP A 32 -5.44 -4.92 2.11
CA ASP A 32 -6.78 -5.40 1.73
C ASP A 32 -7.86 -4.36 2.04
N GLN A 33 -7.76 -3.68 3.19
CA GLN A 33 -8.68 -2.61 3.57
C GLN A 33 -8.59 -1.41 2.61
N VAL A 34 -7.37 -0.92 2.31
CA VAL A 34 -7.18 0.19 1.37
C VAL A 34 -7.67 -0.20 -0.02
N GLU A 35 -7.44 -1.43 -0.47
CA GLU A 35 -7.96 -1.91 -1.76
C GLU A 35 -9.50 -1.93 -1.78
N ALA A 36 -10.15 -2.34 -0.68
CA ALA A 36 -11.61 -2.30 -0.56
C ALA A 36 -12.14 -0.86 -0.59
N ASP A 37 -11.49 0.08 0.10
CA ASP A 37 -11.88 1.49 0.13
C ASP A 37 -11.73 2.14 -1.26
N MET A 38 -10.67 1.78 -1.98
CA MET A 38 -10.46 2.21 -3.37
C MET A 38 -11.57 1.71 -4.31
N VAL A 39 -11.99 0.45 -4.18
CA VAL A 39 -13.11 -0.14 -4.94
C VAL A 39 -14.42 0.57 -4.59
N ALA A 40 -14.65 0.87 -3.31
CA ALA A 40 -15.82 1.60 -2.85
C ALA A 40 -15.87 3.01 -3.46
N LEU A 41 -14.74 3.73 -3.48
CA LEU A 41 -14.64 5.06 -4.09
C LEU A 41 -14.88 5.01 -5.61
N CYS A 42 -14.34 4.02 -6.30
CA CYS A 42 -14.64 3.79 -7.73
C CYS A 42 -16.15 3.60 -7.96
N SER A 43 -16.78 2.79 -7.12
CA SER A 43 -18.22 2.52 -7.20
C SER A 43 -19.05 3.78 -6.91
N ALA A 44 -18.63 4.62 -5.96
CA ALA A 44 -19.29 5.89 -5.66
C ALA A 44 -19.25 6.85 -6.85
N THR A 45 -18.09 7.00 -7.51
CA THR A 45 -17.97 7.89 -8.68
C THR A 45 -18.85 7.49 -9.87
N LYS A 46 -19.11 6.20 -10.04
CA LYS A 46 -20.00 5.69 -11.10
C LYS A 46 -21.49 5.85 -10.80
N LYS A 47 -21.86 6.13 -9.54
CA LYS A 47 -23.25 6.33 -9.11
C LYS A 47 -23.73 7.78 -9.20
N VAL A 48 -22.81 8.73 -9.43
CA VAL A 48 -23.16 10.14 -9.61
C VAL A 48 -23.99 10.28 -10.89
N ALA A 49 -25.22 10.75 -10.81
CA ALA A 49 -26.08 10.87 -11.98
C ALA A 49 -25.45 11.83 -13.02
N GLY A 50 -25.43 11.43 -14.30
CA GLY A 50 -24.88 12.25 -15.37
C GLY A 50 -23.36 12.44 -15.34
N TYR A 51 -22.62 11.57 -14.64
CA TYR A 51 -21.16 11.65 -14.58
C TYR A 51 -20.53 11.59 -15.97
N SER A 52 -19.65 12.54 -16.26
CA SER A 52 -18.80 12.55 -17.46
C SER A 52 -17.46 11.85 -17.23
N MET A 53 -17.08 11.67 -15.97
CA MET A 53 -15.83 11.04 -15.54
C MET A 53 -16.00 10.25 -14.24
N TYR A 54 -15.19 9.20 -14.08
CA TYR A 54 -15.22 8.29 -12.94
C TYR A 54 -13.82 7.80 -12.58
N LEU A 55 -13.64 7.33 -11.34
CA LEU A 55 -12.40 6.67 -10.92
C LEU A 55 -12.42 5.20 -11.33
N ALA A 56 -11.29 4.74 -11.84
CA ALA A 56 -11.06 3.35 -12.19
C ALA A 56 -9.80 2.81 -11.53
N GLU A 57 -9.87 1.54 -11.16
CA GLU A 57 -8.74 0.77 -10.66
C GLU A 57 -7.77 0.48 -11.81
N HIS A 58 -6.49 0.73 -11.55
CA HIS A 58 -5.39 0.32 -12.40
C HIS A 58 -4.44 -0.57 -11.59
N ARG A 59 -4.41 -1.87 -11.91
CA ARG A 59 -3.56 -2.86 -11.24
C ARG A 59 -2.34 -3.19 -12.07
N ARG A 60 -1.15 -3.06 -11.48
CA ARG A 60 0.12 -3.48 -12.08
C ARG A 60 0.36 -4.96 -11.76
N LYS A 61 0.40 -5.81 -12.77
CA LYS A 61 0.59 -7.27 -12.61
C LYS A 61 1.92 -7.65 -11.96
N ALA A 62 2.97 -6.86 -12.20
CA ALA A 62 4.33 -7.20 -11.78
C ALA A 62 4.52 -7.22 -10.25
N ASP A 63 3.86 -6.33 -9.52
CA ASP A 63 4.05 -6.16 -8.08
C ASP A 63 2.75 -6.03 -7.28
N GLY A 64 1.61 -6.14 -7.95
CA GLY A 64 0.29 -6.04 -7.32
C GLY A 64 -0.04 -4.62 -6.87
N TYR A 65 0.69 -3.60 -7.30
CA TYR A 65 0.35 -2.21 -7.00
C TYR A 65 -0.99 -1.83 -7.65
N MET A 66 -1.84 -1.14 -6.89
CA MET A 66 -3.13 -0.63 -7.34
C MET A 66 -3.13 0.89 -7.23
N ALA A 67 -3.65 1.55 -8.26
CA ALA A 67 -3.86 2.99 -8.25
C ALA A 67 -5.22 3.34 -8.82
N LEU A 68 -5.83 4.39 -8.31
CA LEU A 68 -7.01 5.03 -8.86
C LEU A 68 -6.62 6.06 -9.90
N ARG A 69 -7.31 6.02 -11.04
CA ARG A 69 -7.16 6.99 -12.14
C ARG A 69 -8.50 7.46 -12.66
N TRP A 70 -8.61 8.76 -12.92
CA TRP A 70 -9.78 9.33 -13.57
C TRP A 70 -9.87 8.82 -15.02
N ARG A 71 -11.09 8.51 -15.44
CA ARG A 71 -11.42 8.09 -16.79
C ARG A 71 -12.64 8.83 -17.28
N GLU A 72 -12.62 9.13 -18.57
CA GLU A 72 -13.78 9.65 -19.27
C GLU A 72 -14.76 8.52 -19.61
N ILE A 73 -16.05 8.83 -19.52
CA ILE A 73 -17.12 7.91 -19.93
C ILE A 73 -17.09 7.71 -21.46
N GLY A 74 -17.32 6.47 -21.91
CA GLY A 74 -17.37 6.14 -23.34
C GLY A 74 -16.00 5.96 -24.02
N THR A 75 -15.01 6.81 -23.74
CA THR A 75 -13.69 6.76 -24.44
C THR A 75 -12.67 5.88 -23.75
N ARG A 76 -12.90 5.48 -22.48
CA ARG A 76 -11.95 4.71 -21.66
C ARG A 76 -10.59 5.40 -21.45
N LYS A 77 -10.42 6.63 -21.92
CA LYS A 77 -9.19 7.42 -21.84
C LYS A 77 -8.93 7.82 -20.39
N HIS A 78 -7.67 7.77 -19.96
CA HIS A 78 -7.27 8.35 -18.69
C HIS A 78 -7.31 9.87 -18.79
N LEU A 79 -7.77 10.50 -17.72
CA LEU A 79 -7.73 11.95 -17.54
C LEU A 79 -6.73 12.28 -16.45
N SER A 80 -5.84 13.22 -16.72
CA SER A 80 -5.16 13.96 -15.66
C SER A 80 -6.19 14.76 -14.86
N TRP A 81 -5.84 15.14 -13.63
CA TRP A 81 -6.74 15.95 -12.81
C TRP A 81 -6.93 17.34 -13.40
N GLU A 82 -5.90 17.87 -14.07
CA GLU A 82 -5.92 19.11 -14.82
C GLU A 82 -6.88 19.02 -16.03
N GLU A 83 -6.87 17.91 -16.78
CA GLU A 83 -7.86 17.67 -17.84
C GLU A 83 -9.28 17.44 -17.31
N ALA A 84 -9.41 16.91 -16.08
CA ALA A 84 -10.69 16.75 -15.40
C ALA A 84 -11.27 18.11 -14.97
N HIS A 85 -10.43 19.09 -14.64
CA HIS A 85 -10.82 20.43 -14.17
C HIS A 85 -11.83 21.11 -15.08
N ALA A 86 -11.58 21.14 -16.39
CA ALA A 86 -12.49 21.77 -17.35
C ALA A 86 -13.90 21.14 -17.38
N ARG A 87 -14.03 19.86 -16.98
CA ARG A 87 -15.30 19.14 -16.95
C ARG A 87 -16.08 19.39 -15.66
N TYR A 88 -15.39 19.45 -14.51
CA TYR A 88 -16.08 19.66 -13.23
C TYR A 88 -16.23 21.15 -12.84
N SER A 89 -15.45 22.05 -13.45
CA SER A 89 -15.52 23.49 -13.16
C SER A 89 -16.85 24.12 -13.57
N VAL A 90 -17.53 23.55 -14.57
CA VAL A 90 -18.86 23.97 -15.02
C VAL A 90 -20.00 23.34 -14.21
N LEU A 91 -19.69 22.39 -13.34
CA LEU A 91 -20.70 21.74 -12.49
C LEU A 91 -21.12 22.66 -11.33
N PRO A 92 -22.33 22.44 -10.79
CA PRO A 92 -22.76 23.04 -9.53
C PRO A 92 -21.71 22.85 -8.42
N THR A 93 -21.56 23.86 -7.56
CA THR A 93 -20.53 23.90 -6.52
C THR A 93 -20.47 22.64 -5.66
N VAL A 94 -21.63 22.07 -5.31
CA VAL A 94 -21.70 20.83 -4.51
C VAL A 94 -21.02 19.65 -5.22
N LEU A 95 -21.27 19.48 -6.53
CA LEU A 95 -20.66 18.41 -7.31
C LEU A 95 -19.17 18.65 -7.53
N ARG A 96 -18.77 19.91 -7.71
CA ARG A 96 -17.35 20.28 -7.80
C ARG A 96 -16.58 19.91 -6.53
N GLN A 97 -17.08 20.34 -5.37
CA GLN A 97 -16.50 20.00 -4.07
C GLN A 97 -16.45 18.49 -3.85
N TRP A 98 -17.49 17.78 -4.29
CA TRP A 98 -17.52 16.33 -4.22
C TRP A 98 -16.41 15.69 -5.07
N TYR A 99 -16.21 16.15 -6.30
CA TYR A 99 -15.13 15.64 -7.18
C TYR A 99 -13.74 15.99 -6.63
N GLU A 100 -13.55 17.19 -6.09
CA GLU A 100 -12.30 17.61 -5.43
C GLU A 100 -12.00 16.71 -4.22
N HIS A 101 -13.01 16.44 -3.39
CA HIS A 101 -12.87 15.53 -2.26
C HIS A 101 -12.53 14.10 -2.71
N ALA A 102 -13.25 13.58 -3.70
CA ALA A 102 -12.99 12.26 -4.26
C ALA A 102 -11.57 12.16 -4.85
N ASN A 103 -11.06 13.22 -5.47
CA ASN A 103 -9.69 13.25 -5.98
C ASN A 103 -8.67 13.24 -4.84
N ALA A 104 -8.87 14.04 -3.80
CA ALA A 104 -8.00 14.03 -2.62
C ALA A 104 -7.96 12.64 -1.96
N GLN A 105 -9.12 11.99 -1.80
CA GLN A 105 -9.21 10.62 -1.29
C GLN A 105 -8.48 9.62 -2.19
N ALA A 106 -8.61 9.75 -3.51
CA ALA A 106 -7.91 8.88 -4.45
C ALA A 106 -6.38 9.02 -4.36
N GLN A 107 -5.88 10.25 -4.21
CA GLN A 107 -4.45 10.51 -4.01
C GLN A 107 -3.95 9.91 -2.70
N GLU A 108 -4.73 10.04 -1.62
CA GLU A 108 -4.40 9.46 -0.33
C GLU A 108 -4.36 7.92 -0.39
N PHE A 109 -5.38 7.27 -0.97
CA PHE A 109 -5.37 5.82 -1.11
C PHE A 109 -4.22 5.31 -1.99
N ASN A 110 -3.89 6.03 -3.06
CA ASN A 110 -2.73 5.68 -3.90
C ASN A 110 -1.42 5.73 -3.09
N SER A 111 -1.23 6.78 -2.28
CA SER A 111 -0.03 6.96 -1.46
C SER A 111 0.06 5.89 -0.36
N GLN A 112 -1.05 5.61 0.32
CA GLN A 112 -1.16 4.59 1.35
C GLN A 112 -0.89 3.20 0.79
N HIS A 113 -1.49 2.85 -0.36
CA HIS A 113 -1.27 1.56 -1.01
C HIS A 113 0.20 1.37 -1.38
N LEU A 114 0.83 2.39 -1.97
CA LEU A 114 2.25 2.37 -2.32
C LEU A 114 3.13 2.12 -1.10
N LYS A 115 2.89 2.87 0.00
CA LYS A 115 3.63 2.75 1.26
C LYS A 115 3.48 1.35 1.87
N LEU A 116 2.25 0.85 1.99
CA LEU A 116 1.97 -0.45 2.58
C LEU A 116 2.59 -1.59 1.76
N ARG A 117 2.49 -1.54 0.43
CA ARG A 117 3.14 -2.51 -0.46
C ARG A 117 4.67 -2.47 -0.32
N GLY A 118 5.25 -1.29 -0.11
CA GLY A 118 6.68 -1.13 0.21
C GLY A 118 7.07 -1.86 1.49
N LEU A 119 6.33 -1.63 2.58
CA LEU A 119 6.56 -2.28 3.88
C LEU A 119 6.41 -3.81 3.79
N VAL A 120 5.37 -4.30 3.10
CA VAL A 120 5.16 -5.73 2.88
C VAL A 120 6.34 -6.34 2.11
N ARG A 121 6.86 -5.65 1.10
CA ARG A 121 8.01 -6.11 0.32
C ARG A 121 9.26 -6.21 1.18
N GLU A 122 9.55 -5.18 1.98
CA GLU A 122 10.70 -5.16 2.89
C GLU A 122 10.64 -6.29 3.91
N LEU A 123 9.48 -6.47 4.57
CA LEU A 123 9.29 -7.55 5.54
C LEU A 123 9.43 -8.95 4.92
N LYS A 124 8.98 -9.13 3.68
CA LYS A 124 9.19 -10.38 2.94
C LYS A 124 10.67 -10.65 2.67
N LEU A 125 11.43 -9.63 2.25
CA LEU A 125 12.86 -9.77 2.01
C LEU A 125 13.62 -10.11 3.31
N LEU A 126 13.31 -9.43 4.41
CA LEU A 126 13.89 -9.72 5.72
C LEU A 126 13.57 -11.16 6.18
N SER A 127 12.35 -11.63 5.95
CA SER A 127 11.97 -13.01 6.26
C SER A 127 12.71 -14.04 5.41
N GLN A 128 13.00 -13.73 4.14
CA GLN A 128 13.71 -14.63 3.23
C GLN A 128 15.20 -14.72 3.56
N GLN A 129 15.86 -13.59 3.84
CA GLN A 129 17.27 -13.55 4.23
C GLN A 129 17.55 -14.37 5.50
N ARG A 130 16.59 -14.42 6.43
CA ARG A 130 16.72 -15.20 7.68
C ARG A 130 16.48 -16.71 7.50
N ASN A 131 15.76 -17.11 6.45
CA ASN A 131 15.47 -18.51 6.14
C ASN A 131 16.52 -19.16 5.23
N VAL A 132 17.59 -18.45 4.85
CA VAL A 132 18.72 -19.07 4.14
C VAL A 132 19.35 -20.09 5.10
N PRO A 133 19.31 -21.40 4.81
CA PRO A 133 19.96 -22.37 5.67
C PRO A 133 21.46 -22.16 5.54
N THR A 134 22.08 -21.62 6.59
CA THR A 134 23.53 -21.71 6.78
C THR A 134 23.81 -23.18 7.00
N PHE A 135 24.05 -23.94 5.93
CA PHE A 135 24.37 -25.35 6.02
C PHE A 135 25.44 -25.56 7.09
N ALA A 136 25.15 -26.41 8.08
CA ALA A 136 26.18 -26.93 8.97
C ALA A 136 27.23 -27.60 8.09
N ARG A 137 28.49 -27.17 8.20
CA ARG A 137 29.60 -27.81 7.48
C ARG A 137 29.57 -29.32 7.83
N PRO A 138 29.64 -30.22 6.84
CA PRO A 138 29.73 -31.64 7.14
C PRO A 138 30.99 -31.87 7.98
N ILE A 139 30.80 -32.48 9.17
CA ILE A 139 31.90 -32.92 10.02
C ILE A 139 32.60 -34.04 9.25
N PRO A 140 33.90 -33.93 8.90
CA PRO A 140 34.60 -35.01 8.23
C PRO A 140 34.61 -36.23 9.16
N SER A 141 34.01 -37.33 8.71
CA SER A 141 34.10 -38.62 9.39
C SER A 141 35.55 -39.06 9.40
N ARG A 142 36.14 -39.20 10.60
CA ARG A 142 37.44 -39.85 10.78
C ARG A 142 37.31 -41.31 10.34
N SER A 143 37.85 -41.63 9.18
CA SER A 143 38.14 -43.01 8.78
C SER A 143 39.23 -43.55 9.73
N GLY A 144 38.86 -44.42 10.66
CA GLY A 144 39.79 -45.16 11.50
C GLY A 144 40.14 -46.49 10.84
N THR A 145 41.42 -46.62 10.50
CA THR A 145 42.15 -47.87 10.21
C THR A 145 42.06 -48.89 11.34
#